data_AF-A0A2W5QJN7-F1
#
_entry.id   AF-A0A2W5QJN7-F1
#
_cell.length_a   1.000
_cell.length_b   1.000
_cell.length_c   1.000
_cell.angle_alpha   90.00
_cell.angle_beta   90.00
_cell.angle_gamma   90.00
#
_symmetry.space_group_name_H-M   'P 1'
#
loop_
_entity.id
_entity.type
_entity.pdbx_description
1 polymer ?
#
loop_
_entity_poly.entity_id
_entity_poly.type
_entity_poly.pdbx_seq_one_letter_code
_entity_poly.pdbx_strand_id
1 'polypeptide(L)'
;MATHIVDLSARSEVLRNEPFSAHFWECTPSEYKAFLGRPREFLRGIGVELGPDCRIETLIENHDRFSDKVPDFDGDSDEVICSLGRSSATNDAYRVVSYARDRHPKKVKKHLLHKPGRERVKDKRGDKAREEQS
;
A
#
# COMPACT_ATOMS: atom_id res chain seq x y z
N MET A 1 -6.30 -10.65 11.07
CA MET A 1 -5.01 -10.29 10.44
C MET A 1 -5.34 -9.99 8.99
N ALA A 2 -4.83 -8.90 8.42
CA ALA A 2 -5.22 -8.42 7.08
C ALA A 2 -5.33 -9.56 6.05
N THR A 3 -6.41 -9.55 5.26
CA THR A 3 -6.78 -10.66 4.38
C THR A 3 -6.19 -10.56 2.98
N HIS A 4 -6.03 -9.33 2.48
CA HIS A 4 -5.50 -9.08 1.15
C HIS A 4 -4.23 -8.25 1.28
N ILE A 5 -3.07 -8.88 1.17
CA ILE A 5 -1.76 -8.22 1.30
C ILE A 5 -1.06 -8.27 -0.07
N VAL A 6 -0.56 -7.12 -0.51
CA VAL A 6 0.17 -6.96 -1.76
C VAL A 6 1.50 -6.26 -1.48
N ASP A 7 2.58 -7.01 -1.63
CA ASP A 7 3.94 -6.46 -1.68
C ASP A 7 4.22 -5.92 -3.09
N LEU A 8 4.44 -4.62 -3.22
CA LEU A 8 4.71 -3.97 -4.50
C LEU A 8 6.14 -4.24 -5.00
N SER A 9 7.10 -4.46 -4.10
CA SER A 9 8.48 -4.85 -4.43
C SER A 9 8.55 -6.29 -4.95
N ALA A 10 7.61 -7.16 -4.55
CA ALA A 10 7.44 -8.47 -5.18
C ALA A 10 6.90 -8.37 -6.62
N ARG A 11 6.06 -7.36 -6.89
CA ARG A 11 5.39 -7.14 -8.19
C ARG A 11 6.19 -6.29 -9.18
N SER A 12 7.26 -5.63 -8.73
CA SER A 12 8.13 -4.86 -9.60
C SER A 12 9.60 -5.00 -9.26
N GLU A 13 10.40 -5.45 -10.24
CA GLU A 13 11.87 -5.44 -10.17
C GLU A 13 12.41 -4.01 -9.96
N VAL A 14 11.74 -3.00 -10.52
CA VAL A 14 12.10 -1.59 -10.29
C VAL A 14 12.02 -1.26 -8.81
N LEU A 15 10.87 -1.50 -8.19
CA LEU A 15 10.65 -1.21 -6.77
C LEU A 15 11.50 -2.12 -5.87
N ARG A 16 11.85 -3.32 -6.32
CA ARG A 16 12.75 -4.22 -5.59
C ARG A 16 14.18 -3.68 -5.48
N ASN A 17 14.63 -2.94 -6.48
CA ASN A 17 15.97 -2.36 -6.51
C ASN A 17 16.04 -1.00 -5.80
N GLU A 18 14.91 -0.42 -5.43
CA GLU A 18 14.86 0.83 -4.67
C GLU A 18 15.11 0.58 -3.18
N PRO A 19 15.67 1.56 -2.45
CA PRO A 19 15.95 1.44 -1.02
C PRO A 19 14.70 1.58 -0.13
N PHE A 20 13.50 1.51 -0.71
CA PHE A 20 12.24 1.62 0.02
C PHE A 20 11.30 0.45 -0.28
N SER A 21 10.51 0.08 0.71
CA SER A 21 9.46 -0.93 0.56
C SER A 21 8.10 -0.25 0.41
N ALA A 22 7.20 -0.88 -0.34
CA ALA A 22 5.83 -0.40 -0.48
C ALA A 22 4.85 -1.59 -0.43
N HIS A 23 3.88 -1.51 0.47
CA HIS A 23 2.93 -2.58 0.73
C HIS A 23 1.51 -2.03 0.75
N PHE A 24 0.58 -2.76 0.15
CA PHE A 24 -0.84 -2.48 0.24
C PHE A 24 -1.52 -3.61 1.01
N TRP A 25 -2.47 -3.27 1.88
CA TRP A 25 -3.31 -4.27 2.51
C TRP A 25 -4.74 -3.81 2.77
N GLU A 26 -5.64 -4.77 2.93
CA GLU A 26 -7.04 -4.55 3.31
C GLU A 26 -7.36 -5.17 4.68
N CYS A 27 -8.09 -4.41 5.49
CA CYS A 27 -8.54 -4.79 6.82
C CYS A 27 -10.07 -4.68 6.94
N THR A 28 -10.65 -5.52 7.79
CA THR A 28 -11.92 -5.19 8.45
C THR A 28 -11.74 -4.05 9.46
N PRO A 29 -12.81 -3.41 9.96
CA PRO A 29 -12.70 -2.42 11.04
C PRO A 29 -11.98 -2.97 12.28
N SER A 30 -12.37 -4.17 12.73
CA SER A 30 -11.76 -4.80 13.91
C SER A 30 -10.27 -5.10 13.74
N GLU A 31 -9.84 -5.48 12.53
CA GLU A 31 -8.43 -5.66 12.20
C GLU A 31 -7.67 -4.33 12.17
N TYR A 32 -8.30 -3.28 11.65
CA TYR A 32 -7.71 -1.96 11.67
C TYR A 32 -7.59 -1.40 13.09
N LYS A 33 -8.57 -1.66 13.98
CA LYS A 33 -8.48 -1.37 15.41
C LYS A 33 -7.27 -2.04 16.05
N ALA A 34 -7.02 -3.31 15.72
CA ALA A 34 -5.84 -4.03 16.18
C ALA A 34 -4.53 -3.38 15.69
N PHE A 35 -4.49 -2.90 14.43
CA PHE A 35 -3.37 -2.13 13.92
C PHE A 35 -3.16 -0.81 14.69
N LEU A 36 -4.21 -0.03 14.95
CA LEU A 36 -4.09 1.23 15.70
C LEU A 36 -3.57 1.02 17.13
N GLY A 37 -4.00 -0.05 17.80
CA GLY A 37 -3.56 -0.37 19.16
C GLY A 37 -2.16 -0.98 19.24
N ARG A 38 -1.76 -1.79 18.26
CA ARG A 38 -0.47 -2.53 18.26
C ARG A 38 0.16 -2.57 16.86
N PRO A 39 0.57 -1.42 16.31
CA PRO A 39 0.93 -1.31 14.90
C PRO A 39 2.14 -2.18 14.53
N ARG A 40 3.15 -2.27 15.39
CA ARG A 40 4.35 -3.09 15.12
C ARG A 40 4.07 -4.59 15.17
N GLU A 41 3.23 -5.05 16.09
CA GLU A 41 2.81 -6.46 16.16
C GLU A 41 1.99 -6.83 14.91
N PHE A 42 1.05 -5.97 14.55
CA PHE A 42 0.23 -6.13 13.34
C PHE A 42 1.09 -6.18 12.07
N LEU A 43 2.00 -5.21 11.88
CA LEU A 43 2.87 -5.13 10.71
C LEU A 43 3.76 -6.36 10.57
N ARG A 44 4.33 -6.86 11.69
CA ARG A 44 5.08 -8.11 11.70
C ARG A 44 4.23 -9.30 11.28
N GLY A 45 2.99 -9.36 11.74
CA GLY A 45 2.03 -10.41 11.37
C GLY A 45 1.75 -10.47 9.87
N ILE A 46 1.84 -9.33 9.17
CA ILE A 46 1.69 -9.27 7.70
C ILE A 46 3.03 -9.30 6.95
N GLY A 47 4.14 -9.59 7.63
CA GLY A 47 5.48 -9.74 7.03
C GLY A 47 6.29 -8.45 6.91
N VAL A 48 5.84 -7.33 7.48
CA VAL A 48 6.59 -6.07 7.50
C VAL A 48 7.39 -5.97 8.79
N GLU A 49 8.70 -6.23 8.69
CA GLU A 49 9.62 -6.11 9.81
C GLU A 49 10.26 -4.72 9.86
N LEU A 50 10.06 -4.01 10.97
CA LEU A 50 10.62 -2.68 11.18
C LEU A 50 11.61 -2.71 12.33
N GLY A 51 12.75 -2.04 12.14
CA GLY A 51 13.75 -1.83 13.20
C GLY A 51 13.15 -1.16 14.44
N PRO A 52 13.77 -1.34 15.62
CA PRO A 52 13.23 -0.84 16.89
C PRO A 52 13.05 0.68 16.89
N ASP A 53 13.97 1.41 16.26
CA ASP A 53 13.97 2.88 16.21
C ASP A 53 13.15 3.45 15.05
N CYS A 54 12.66 2.61 14.15
CA CYS A 54 11.79 3.04 13.06
C CYS A 54 10.42 3.45 13.62
N ARG A 55 10.06 4.73 13.44
CA ARG A 55 8.75 5.27 13.84
C ARG A 55 7.67 4.79 12.87
N ILE A 56 6.43 4.65 13.37
CA ILE A 56 5.27 4.35 12.51
C ILE A 56 4.39 5.59 12.50
N GLU A 57 4.24 6.20 11.33
CA GLU A 57 3.45 7.41 11.13
C GLU A 57 2.20 7.05 10.33
N THR A 58 1.01 7.26 10.90
CA THR A 58 -0.26 6.91 10.25
C THR A 58 -1.06 8.17 9.90
N LEU A 59 -1.49 8.27 8.64
CA LEU A 59 -2.45 9.24 8.14
C LEU A 59 -3.78 8.53 7.87
N ILE A 60 -4.87 9.06 8.42
CA ILE A 60 -6.23 8.60 8.14
C ILE A 60 -6.86 9.63 7.18
N GLU A 61 -7.10 9.21 5.95
CA GLU A 61 -7.86 9.98 4.96
C GLU A 61 -9.37 9.78 5.18
N ASN A 62 -10.20 10.58 4.51
CA ASN A 62 -11.68 10.53 4.56
C ASN A 62 -12.27 10.22 5.95
N HIS A 63 -11.75 10.91 6.97
CA HIS A 63 -12.03 10.66 8.38
C HIS A 63 -13.53 10.79 8.72
N ASP A 64 -14.26 11.65 8.03
CA ASP A 64 -15.72 11.77 8.13
C ASP A 64 -16.43 10.44 7.85
N ARG A 65 -15.98 9.70 6.83
CA ARG A 65 -16.50 8.36 6.53
C ARG A 65 -16.21 7.37 7.64
N PHE A 66 -15.03 7.44 8.26
CA PHE A 66 -14.72 6.58 9.40
C PHE A 66 -15.68 6.83 10.56
N SER A 67 -15.92 8.10 10.89
CA SER A 67 -16.86 8.48 11.94
C SER A 67 -18.30 8.02 11.66
N ASP A 68 -18.74 8.05 10.40
CA ASP A 68 -20.11 7.68 10.01
C ASP A 68 -20.32 6.16 9.85
N LYS A 69 -19.37 5.46 9.22
CA LYS A 69 -19.55 4.07 8.78
C LYS A 69 -18.87 3.02 9.65
N VAL A 70 -17.84 3.40 10.39
CA VAL A 70 -17.06 2.49 11.25
C VAL A 70 -16.74 3.16 12.60
N PRO A 71 -17.75 3.67 13.33
CA PRO A 71 -17.52 4.26 14.63
C PRO A 71 -16.83 3.26 15.56
N ASP A 72 -15.79 3.72 16.26
CA ASP A 72 -14.97 2.93 17.20
C ASP A 72 -14.31 1.67 16.63
N PHE A 73 -14.40 1.45 15.31
CA PHE A 73 -13.88 0.30 14.59
C PHE A 73 -14.40 -1.06 15.10
N ASP A 74 -15.60 -1.07 15.71
CA ASP A 74 -16.22 -2.26 16.26
C ASP A 74 -17.30 -2.83 15.33
N GLY A 75 -17.43 -4.17 15.34
CA GLY A 75 -18.53 -4.88 14.68
C GLY A 75 -18.30 -5.27 13.21
N ASP A 76 -19.32 -5.90 12.64
CA ASP A 76 -19.40 -6.24 11.23
C ASP A 76 -19.83 -4.99 10.44
N SER A 77 -18.94 -4.46 9.61
CA SER A 77 -19.21 -3.37 8.69
C SER A 77 -19.06 -3.84 7.25
N ASP A 78 -19.90 -3.28 6.37
CA ASP A 78 -19.72 -3.36 4.93
C ASP A 78 -18.56 -2.48 4.43
N GLU A 79 -17.83 -1.81 5.32
CA GLU A 79 -16.60 -1.13 5.00
C GLU A 79 -15.39 -2.06 4.96
N VAL A 80 -14.47 -1.73 4.07
CA VAL A 80 -13.10 -2.23 4.05
C VAL A 80 -12.18 -1.04 4.24
N ILE A 81 -11.19 -1.20 5.11
CA ILE A 81 -10.16 -0.19 5.33
C ILE A 81 -8.94 -0.60 4.53
N CYS A 82 -8.61 0.19 3.52
CA CYS A 82 -7.42 0.00 2.70
C CYS A 82 -6.27 0.79 3.32
N SER A 83 -5.07 0.22 3.30
CA SER A 83 -3.85 0.88 3.78
C SER A 83 -2.71 0.71 2.80
N LEU A 84 -1.94 1.78 2.61
CA LEU A 84 -0.68 1.80 1.87
C LEU A 84 0.44 2.16 2.84
N GLY A 85 1.35 1.22 3.09
CA GLY A 85 2.55 1.42 3.88
C GLY A 85 3.78 1.60 3.01
N ARG A 86 4.66 2.53 3.39
CA ARG A 86 5.94 2.78 2.71
C ARG A 86 7.03 3.19 3.69
N SER A 87 8.23 2.68 3.51
CA SER A 87 9.44 3.22 4.15
C SER A 87 10.13 4.23 3.22
N SER A 88 11.09 4.99 3.75
CA SER A 88 12.10 5.69 2.94
C SER A 88 13.46 5.02 3.13
N ALA A 89 14.42 5.33 2.24
CA ALA A 89 15.78 4.80 2.29
C ALA A 89 16.48 4.95 3.66
N THR A 90 16.16 6.03 4.38
CA THR A 90 16.74 6.32 5.70
C THR A 90 16.11 5.49 6.83
N ASN A 91 14.99 4.80 6.58
CA ASN A 91 14.25 3.96 7.54
C ASN A 91 13.84 4.62 8.87
N ASP A 92 13.94 5.95 8.99
CA ASP A 92 13.55 6.67 10.23
C ASP A 92 12.06 6.56 10.54
N ALA A 93 11.24 6.40 9.50
CA ALA A 93 9.80 6.23 9.62
C ALA A 93 9.21 5.34 8.53
N TYR A 94 8.28 4.49 8.94
CA TYR A 94 7.35 3.76 8.10
C TYR A 94 6.02 4.49 8.10
N ARG A 95 5.60 4.98 6.92
CA ARG A 95 4.40 5.79 6.78
C ARG A 95 3.26 4.96 6.24
N VAL A 96 2.11 5.04 6.89
CA VAL A 96 0.88 4.35 6.52
C VAL A 96 -0.17 5.40 6.19
N VAL A 97 -0.80 5.28 5.02
CA VAL A 97 -2.00 6.04 4.67
C VAL A 97 -3.16 5.08 4.61
N SER A 98 -4.25 5.38 5.31
CA SER A 98 -5.44 4.54 5.40
C SER A 98 -6.69 5.30 4.98
N TYR A 99 -7.60 4.63 4.28
CA TYR A 99 -8.91 5.16 3.91
C TYR A 99 -9.98 4.08 3.99
N ALA A 100 -11.21 4.47 4.34
CA ALA A 100 -12.37 3.58 4.34
C ALA A 100 -13.05 3.59 2.96
N ARG A 101 -13.56 2.44 2.52
CA ARG A 101 -14.39 2.30 1.31
C ARG A 101 -15.43 1.22 1.47
N ASP A 102 -16.50 1.30 0.69
CA ASP A 102 -17.47 0.21 0.55
C ASP A 102 -16.74 -1.08 0.14
N ARG A 103 -17.12 -2.22 0.72
CA ARG A 103 -16.59 -3.57 0.38
C ARG A 103 -16.79 -3.89 -1.09
N HIS A 104 -17.87 -3.40 -1.69
CA HIS A 104 -18.24 -3.60 -3.08
C HIS A 104 -18.25 -2.26 -3.85
N PRO A 105 -17.08 -1.66 -4.10
CA PRO A 105 -17.01 -0.37 -4.74
C PRO A 105 -17.46 -0.47 -6.20
N LYS A 106 -18.02 0.62 -6.73
CA LYS A 106 -18.32 0.71 -8.16
C LYS A 106 -17.05 0.49 -8.97
N LYS A 107 -17.12 -0.36 -10.00
CA LYS A 107 -15.97 -0.64 -10.87
C LYS A 107 -15.60 0.61 -11.66
N VAL A 108 -14.40 1.13 -11.42
CA VAL A 108 -13.82 2.23 -12.20
C VAL A 108 -12.78 1.68 -13.16
N LYS A 109 -12.94 1.97 -14.45
CA LYS A 109 -11.94 1.62 -15.46
C LYS A 109 -10.74 2.55 -15.32
N LYS A 110 -9.62 2.04 -14.79
CA LYS A 110 -8.38 2.81 -14.67
C LYS A 110 -7.67 2.89 -16.03
N HIS A 111 -7.18 4.07 -16.37
CA HIS A 111 -6.22 4.25 -17.46
C HIS A 111 -4.81 3.98 -16.91
N LEU A 112 -4.26 2.81 -17.25
CA LEU A 112 -2.92 2.44 -16.83
C LEU A 112 -1.87 3.07 -17.74
N LEU A 113 -0.75 3.53 -17.16
CA LEU A 113 0.39 4.05 -17.92
C LEU A 113 1.07 2.96 -18.78
N HIS A 114 0.89 1.69 -18.39
CA HIS A 114 1.44 0.53 -19.08
C HIS A 114 0.51 -0.68 -18.92
N LYS A 115 0.68 -1.70 -19.77
CA LYS A 115 -0.09 -2.96 -19.66
C LYS A 115 0.32 -3.73 -18.39
N PRO A 116 -0.57 -4.56 -17.81
CA PRO A 116 -0.18 -5.50 -16.75
C PRO A 116 1.06 -6.31 -17.15
N GLY A 117 2.00 -6.48 -16.22
CA GLY A 117 3.28 -7.15 -16.47
C GLY A 117 4.33 -6.32 -17.22
N ARG A 118 4.07 -5.03 -17.50
CA ARG A 118 5.09 -4.10 -18.00
C ARG A 118 5.38 -3.05 -16.96
N GLU A 119 6.53 -3.11 -16.32
CA GLU A 119 6.82 -2.23 -15.17
C GLU A 119 7.39 -0.86 -15.58
N ARG A 120 7.79 -0.70 -16.85
CA ARG A 120 8.44 0.51 -17.37
C ARG A 120 7.88 0.93 -18.72
N VAL A 121 7.94 2.23 -18.98
CA VAL A 121 7.78 2.77 -20.34
C VAL A 121 9.07 2.47 -21.11
N LYS A 122 8.97 2.04 -22.38
CA LYS A 122 10.16 1.88 -23.22
C LYS A 122 10.86 3.23 -23.39
N ASP A 123 12.16 3.26 -23.13
CA ASP A 123 12.96 4.46 -23.36
C ASP A 123 13.08 4.70 -24.87
N LYS A 124 12.57 5.82 -25.37
CA LYS A 124 12.58 6.17 -26.80
C LYS A 124 13.99 6.50 -27.32
N ARG A 125 14.99 6.63 -26.43
CA ARG A 125 16.35 7.03 -26.80
C ARG A 125 17.22 5.86 -27.31
N GLY A 126 16.82 4.61 -27.08
CA GLY A 126 17.60 3.43 -27.48
C GLY A 126 17.40 2.97 -28.93
N ASP A 127 16.28 3.31 -29.56
CA ASP A 127 15.96 2.81 -30.91
C ASP A 127 16.70 3.59 -32.03
N LYS A 128 17.00 4.88 -31.83
CA LYS A 128 17.75 5.67 -32.84
C LYS A 128 19.21 5.24 -32.99
N ALA A 129 19.86 4.75 -31.94
CA ALA A 129 21.26 4.34 -32.01
C ALA A 129 21.47 2.99 -32.73
N ARG A 130 20.41 2.19 -32.91
CA ARG A 130 20.46 0.91 -33.64
C ARG A 130 20.13 1.02 -35.12
N GLU A 131 19.37 2.03 -35.54
CA GLU A 131 19.10 2.29 -36.96
C GLU A 131 20.28 2.97 -37.68
N GLU A 132 21.15 3.71 -36.97
CA GLU A 132 22.33 4.36 -37.57
C GLU A 132 23.54 3.42 -37.75
N GLN A 133 23.41 2.13 -37.42
CA GLN A 133 24.47 1.12 -37.56
C GLN A 133 24.06 -0.11 -38.39
N SER A 134 22.91 -0.08 -39.08
CA SER A 134 22.45 -1.18 -39.95
C SER A 134 22.42 -0.80 -41.42
#